data_AF-A0A929NLI1-F1
#
_entry.id   AF-A0A929NLI1-F1
#
_cell.length_a   1.000
_cell.length_b   1.000
_cell.length_c   1.000
_cell.angle_alpha   90.00
_cell.angle_beta   90.00
_cell.angle_gamma   90.00
#
_symmetry.space_group_name_H-M   'P 1'
#
loop_
_entity.id
_entity.type
_entity.pdbx_description
1 polymer ?
#
loop_
_entity_poly.entity_id
_entity_poly.type
_entity_poly.pdbx_seq_one_letter_code
_entity_poly.pdbx_strand_id
1 'polypeptide(L)'
;MPDILNREPELIVGYTDPVEGFKGWLVIDALSHKLCAGGLRVQKGLTQDCVIDLARNMTLKMRISGIRADGAKSGIDYDPHSPGKKEALRRFLHAIRPYILHCYSVGPDLNVKLKELDDIAAKLDIPSVKIAIAKAQGFDLPHFLERYRMLEKPVDHVTVGSLRSGFGLAAASLAVLDFFQIPAQEATVAIQGFGGLGSAAAYSLYESGVRVVGIA
;
A
#
# COMPACT_ATOMS: atom_id res chain seq x y z
N MET A 1 0.02 -24.19 -8.90
CA MET A 1 -0.42 -22.79 -9.12
C MET A 1 -0.08 -22.45 -10.57
N PRO A 2 -0.96 -21.78 -11.34
CA PRO A 2 -0.53 -21.24 -12.63
C PRO A 2 0.73 -20.39 -12.43
N ASP A 3 1.58 -20.35 -13.45
CA ASP A 3 2.86 -19.64 -13.42
C ASP A 3 2.65 -18.13 -13.32
N ILE A 4 2.34 -17.68 -12.10
CA ILE A 4 2.05 -16.29 -11.80
C ILE A 4 3.28 -15.41 -12.00
N LEU A 5 4.48 -16.01 -11.99
CA LEU A 5 5.75 -15.31 -12.15
C LEU A 5 6.03 -14.96 -13.61
N ASN A 6 5.62 -15.80 -14.56
CA ASN A 6 5.95 -15.64 -15.97
C ASN A 6 4.77 -15.27 -16.88
N ARG A 7 3.61 -14.94 -16.32
CA ARG A 7 2.45 -14.48 -17.12
C ARG A 7 2.46 -12.98 -17.36
N GLU A 8 1.74 -12.51 -18.36
CA GLU A 8 1.43 -11.09 -18.52
C GLU A 8 0.38 -10.63 -17.49
N PRO A 9 0.42 -9.37 -17.03
CA PRO A 9 -0.67 -8.79 -16.25
C PRO A 9 -1.94 -8.67 -17.11
N GLU A 10 -3.11 -8.75 -16.48
CA GLU A 10 -4.38 -8.72 -17.21
C GLU A 10 -4.76 -7.33 -17.74
N LEU A 11 -4.26 -6.26 -17.12
CA LEU A 11 -4.48 -4.90 -17.61
C LEU A 11 -3.30 -3.98 -17.33
N ILE A 12 -2.90 -3.21 -18.35
CA ILE A 12 -1.95 -2.11 -18.24
C ILE A 12 -2.62 -0.86 -18.81
N VAL A 13 -2.64 0.21 -18.01
CA VAL A 13 -3.10 1.54 -18.41
C VAL A 13 -1.89 2.46 -18.45
N GLY A 14 -1.45 2.81 -19.66
CA GLY A 14 -0.40 3.81 -19.86
C GLY A 14 -0.96 5.23 -19.84
N TYR A 15 -0.20 6.15 -19.26
CA TYR A 15 -0.50 7.57 -19.19
C TYR A 15 0.69 8.38 -19.69
N THR A 16 0.41 9.38 -20.53
CA THR A 16 1.37 10.44 -20.86
C THR A 16 0.75 11.75 -20.44
N ASP A 17 1.44 12.46 -19.56
CA ASP A 17 0.95 13.72 -19.05
C ASP A 17 0.88 14.78 -20.15
N PRO A 18 -0.26 15.48 -20.33
CA PRO A 18 -0.42 16.43 -21.41
C PRO A 18 0.27 17.78 -21.16
N VAL A 19 0.77 18.04 -19.94
CA VAL A 19 1.35 19.33 -19.55
C VAL A 19 2.88 19.25 -19.50
N GLU A 20 3.40 18.23 -18.84
CA GLU A 20 4.83 18.06 -18.55
C GLU A 20 5.43 16.84 -19.26
N GLY A 21 4.62 16.04 -19.98
CA GLY A 21 5.09 14.94 -20.81
C GLY A 21 5.57 13.68 -20.07
N PHE A 22 5.50 13.66 -18.73
CA PHE A 22 5.91 12.52 -17.93
C PHE A 22 5.06 11.27 -18.20
N LYS A 23 5.60 10.09 -17.88
CA LYS A 23 4.90 8.82 -18.05
C LYS A 23 4.33 8.32 -16.73
N GLY A 24 3.19 7.63 -16.81
CA GLY A 24 2.58 6.96 -15.67
C GLY A 24 1.92 5.66 -16.08
N TRP A 25 1.74 4.77 -15.11
CA TRP A 25 1.14 3.46 -15.34
C TRP A 25 0.24 3.08 -14.18
N LEU A 26 -0.88 2.44 -14.50
CA LEU A 26 -1.64 1.58 -13.60
C LEU A 26 -1.60 0.17 -14.17
N VAL A 27 -1.10 -0.78 -13.40
CA VAL A 27 -1.09 -2.20 -13.74
C VAL A 27 -2.03 -2.94 -12.80
N ILE A 28 -2.92 -3.76 -13.35
CA ILE A 28 -3.73 -4.73 -12.61
C ILE A 28 -3.26 -6.11 -13.03
N ASP A 29 -2.68 -6.85 -12.08
CA ASP A 29 -2.05 -8.14 -12.37
C ASP A 29 -3.12 -9.22 -12.60
N ALA A 30 -4.24 -9.22 -11.87
CA ALA A 30 -5.35 -10.15 -12.07
C ALA A 30 -6.73 -9.48 -11.86
N LEU A 31 -7.77 -10.03 -12.48
CA LEU A 31 -9.18 -9.61 -12.36
C LEU A 31 -10.09 -10.75 -11.86
N SER A 32 -9.53 -11.70 -11.11
CA SER A 32 -10.26 -12.80 -10.47
C SER A 32 -11.21 -12.32 -9.36
N HIS A 33 -11.01 -11.11 -8.84
CA HIS A 33 -11.78 -10.50 -7.76
C HIS A 33 -12.34 -9.12 -8.12
N LYS A 34 -13.40 -8.72 -7.41
CA LYS A 34 -14.05 -7.40 -7.57
C LYS A 34 -13.16 -6.22 -7.17
N LEU A 35 -12.10 -6.49 -6.41
CA LEU A 35 -11.19 -5.51 -5.84
C LEU A 35 -9.77 -5.86 -6.24
N CYS A 36 -9.02 -4.89 -6.72
CA CYS A 36 -7.57 -4.91 -6.76
C CYS A 36 -7.01 -3.82 -5.82
N ALA A 37 -5.83 -4.06 -5.25
CA ALA A 37 -5.23 -3.14 -4.29
C ALA A 37 -3.73 -3.02 -4.49
N GLY A 38 -3.23 -1.81 -4.29
CA GLY A 38 -1.87 -1.46 -4.67
C GLY A 38 -1.47 -0.06 -4.23
N GLY A 39 -0.17 0.16 -4.10
CA GLY A 39 0.37 1.48 -3.80
C GLY A 39 0.60 2.33 -5.07
N LEU A 40 0.55 3.65 -4.93
CA LEU A 40 1.00 4.61 -5.93
C LEU A 40 2.41 5.09 -5.59
N ARG A 41 3.34 4.96 -6.55
CA ARG A 41 4.75 5.37 -6.43
C ARG A 41 5.06 6.61 -7.26
N VAL A 42 5.89 7.50 -6.72
CA VAL A 42 6.53 8.58 -7.50
C VAL A 42 8.04 8.34 -7.47
N GLN A 43 8.65 8.10 -8.61
CA GLN A 43 10.08 7.83 -8.69
C GLN A 43 10.62 8.26 -10.05
N LYS A 44 11.72 9.00 -10.07
CA LYS A 44 12.44 9.33 -11.31
C LYS A 44 13.08 8.07 -11.89
N GLY A 45 12.93 7.86 -13.19
CA GLY A 45 13.32 6.63 -13.90
C GLY A 45 12.39 5.45 -13.66
N LEU A 46 11.14 5.67 -13.20
CA LEU A 46 10.17 4.58 -13.04
C LEU A 46 9.80 4.02 -14.43
N THR A 47 9.83 2.70 -14.57
CA THR A 47 9.47 2.01 -15.82
C THR A 47 8.17 1.23 -15.68
N GLN A 48 7.51 0.94 -16.81
CA GLN A 48 6.35 0.07 -16.84
C GLN A 48 6.65 -1.30 -16.22
N ASP A 49 7.76 -1.93 -16.59
CA ASP A 49 8.15 -3.27 -16.12
C ASP A 49 8.30 -3.31 -14.60
N CYS A 50 8.87 -2.26 -14.01
CA CYS A 50 8.94 -2.14 -12.55
C CYS A 50 7.54 -2.12 -11.92
N VAL A 51 6.58 -1.40 -12.52
CA VAL A 51 5.19 -1.36 -12.02
C VAL A 51 4.50 -2.72 -12.19
N ILE A 52 4.81 -3.46 -13.26
CA ILE A 52 4.31 -4.83 -13.48
C ILE A 52 4.80 -5.77 -12.36
N ASP A 53 6.10 -5.79 -12.10
CA ASP A 53 6.69 -6.63 -11.05
C ASP A 53 6.11 -6.28 -9.66
N LEU A 54 5.90 -4.99 -9.39
CA LEU A 54 5.29 -4.53 -8.15
C LEU A 54 3.81 -4.94 -8.05
N ALA A 55 3.04 -4.92 -9.13
CA ALA A 55 1.64 -5.36 -9.15
C ALA A 55 1.53 -6.87 -8.92
N ARG A 56 2.44 -7.66 -9.52
CA ARG A 56 2.55 -9.11 -9.31
C ARG A 56 2.84 -9.46 -7.86
N ASN A 57 3.79 -8.75 -7.26
CA ASN A 57 4.07 -8.87 -5.84
C ASN A 57 2.85 -8.55 -4.97
N MET A 58 1.98 -7.63 -5.39
CA MET A 58 0.72 -7.38 -4.68
C MET A 58 -0.23 -8.57 -4.78
N THR A 59 -0.38 -9.23 -5.93
CA THR A 59 -1.22 -10.43 -6.04
C THR A 59 -0.71 -11.54 -5.12
N LEU A 60 0.60 -11.80 -5.14
CA LEU A 60 1.23 -12.79 -4.26
C LEU A 60 0.95 -12.49 -2.78
N LYS A 61 1.07 -11.22 -2.36
CA LYS A 61 0.73 -10.79 -0.99
C LYS A 61 -0.75 -11.07 -0.66
N MET A 62 -1.68 -10.72 -1.54
CA MET A 62 -3.10 -10.98 -1.29
C MET A 62 -3.40 -12.47 -1.17
N ARG A 63 -2.77 -13.32 -2.01
CA ARG A 63 -2.94 -14.78 -1.97
C ARG A 63 -2.39 -15.39 -0.68
N ILE A 64 -1.18 -15.02 -0.27
CA ILE A 64 -0.58 -15.53 0.98
C ILE A 64 -1.39 -15.07 2.19
N SER A 65 -1.90 -13.85 2.19
CA SER A 65 -2.75 -13.34 3.28
C SER A 65 -4.21 -13.82 3.24
N GLY A 66 -4.60 -14.64 2.24
CA GLY A 66 -5.99 -15.10 2.09
C GLY A 66 -7.01 -13.99 1.80
N ILE A 67 -6.55 -12.82 1.35
CA ILE A 67 -7.40 -11.67 1.05
C ILE A 67 -8.02 -11.86 -0.33
N ARG A 68 -9.35 -11.70 -0.41
CA ARG A 68 -10.12 -11.75 -1.68
C ARG A 68 -9.98 -10.46 -2.49
N ALA A 69 -8.75 -10.14 -2.87
CA ALA A 69 -8.41 -9.03 -3.74
C ALA A 69 -7.24 -9.43 -4.64
N ASP A 70 -7.12 -8.78 -5.79
CA ASP A 70 -6.00 -8.95 -6.71
C ASP A 70 -4.95 -7.86 -6.54
N GLY A 71 -3.76 -8.11 -7.07
CA GLY A 71 -2.68 -7.14 -7.08
C GLY A 71 -2.90 -6.06 -8.13
N ALA A 72 -2.73 -4.82 -7.71
CA ALA A 72 -2.53 -3.71 -8.63
C ALA A 72 -1.32 -2.88 -8.18
N LYS A 73 -0.84 -2.03 -9.07
CA LYS A 73 0.15 -1.01 -8.74
C LYS A 73 0.00 0.17 -9.67
N SER A 74 0.26 1.36 -9.16
CA SER A 74 0.39 2.52 -10.01
C SER A 74 1.64 3.34 -9.69
N GLY A 75 2.05 4.17 -10.63
CA GLY A 75 3.10 5.14 -10.39
C GLY A 75 3.36 6.05 -11.57
N ILE A 76 4.11 7.11 -11.31
CA ILE A 76 4.53 8.09 -12.30
C ILE A 76 6.06 8.22 -12.30
N ASP A 77 6.64 8.29 -13.49
CA ASP A 77 8.03 8.64 -13.72
C ASP A 77 8.21 10.14 -13.54
N TYR A 78 8.43 10.56 -12.30
CA TYR A 78 8.46 11.96 -11.93
C TYR A 78 9.40 12.19 -10.74
N ASP A 79 10.04 13.36 -10.70
CA ASP A 79 10.92 13.73 -9.60
C ASP A 79 10.11 13.95 -8.30
N PRO A 80 10.33 13.14 -7.25
CA PRO A 80 9.58 13.25 -6.00
C PRO A 80 9.87 14.56 -5.23
N HIS A 81 10.94 15.28 -5.57
CA HIS A 81 11.30 16.55 -4.95
C HIS A 81 10.83 17.76 -5.76
N SER A 82 10.29 17.56 -6.96
CA SER A 82 9.78 18.64 -7.78
C SER A 82 8.58 19.34 -7.10
N PRO A 83 8.52 20.68 -7.12
CA PRO A 83 7.36 21.42 -6.63
C PRO A 83 6.07 21.09 -7.41
N GLY A 84 6.19 20.58 -8.64
CA GLY A 84 5.07 20.15 -9.49
C GLY A 84 4.45 18.80 -9.12
N LYS A 85 5.08 18.02 -8.22
CA LYS A 85 4.66 16.65 -7.88
C LYS A 85 3.18 16.53 -7.54
N LYS A 86 2.65 17.45 -6.72
CA LYS A 86 1.24 17.40 -6.28
C LYS A 86 0.27 17.54 -7.47
N GLU A 87 0.63 18.39 -8.43
CA GLU A 87 -0.18 18.67 -9.61
C GLU A 87 -0.05 17.53 -10.64
N ALA A 88 1.15 16.97 -10.81
CA ALA A 88 1.38 15.74 -11.56
C ALA A 88 0.54 14.56 -11.02
N LEU A 89 0.55 14.34 -9.70
CA LEU A 89 -0.30 13.34 -9.05
C LEU A 89 -1.79 13.58 -9.30
N ARG A 90 -2.25 14.83 -9.22
CA ARG A 90 -3.65 15.18 -9.49
C ARG A 90 -4.07 14.81 -10.91
N ARG A 91 -3.27 15.15 -11.92
CA ARG A 91 -3.58 14.81 -13.32
C ARG A 91 -3.57 13.31 -13.58
N PHE A 92 -2.63 12.58 -12.99
CA PHE A 92 -2.60 11.12 -13.10
C PHE A 92 -3.76 10.44 -12.36
N LEU A 93 -4.07 10.84 -11.12
CA LEU A 93 -5.22 10.33 -10.37
C LEU A 93 -6.55 10.61 -11.08
N HIS A 94 -6.67 11.77 -11.73
CA HIS A 94 -7.81 12.08 -12.59
C HIS A 94 -7.91 11.09 -13.76
N ALA A 95 -6.81 10.78 -14.43
CA ALA A 95 -6.79 9.84 -15.56
C ALA A 95 -7.21 8.41 -15.15
N ILE A 96 -6.82 7.96 -13.95
CA ILE A 96 -7.18 6.62 -13.45
C ILE A 96 -8.43 6.60 -12.55
N ARG A 97 -9.15 7.73 -12.44
CA ARG A 97 -10.35 7.89 -11.59
C ARG A 97 -11.39 6.77 -11.78
N PRO A 98 -11.73 6.32 -13.00
CA PRO A 98 -12.71 5.25 -13.18
C PRO A 98 -12.34 3.95 -12.45
N TYR A 99 -11.05 3.61 -12.40
CA TYR A 99 -10.56 2.44 -11.68
C TYR A 99 -10.66 2.63 -10.17
N ILE A 100 -10.25 3.79 -9.65
CA ILE A 100 -10.31 4.11 -8.21
C ILE A 100 -11.75 4.01 -7.67
N LEU A 101 -12.72 4.46 -8.45
CA LEU A 101 -14.14 4.44 -8.06
C LEU A 101 -14.77 3.04 -8.12
N HIS A 102 -14.17 2.09 -8.83
CA HIS A 102 -14.85 0.84 -9.17
C HIS A 102 -14.14 -0.44 -8.73
N CYS A 103 -12.81 -0.49 -8.82
CA CYS A 103 -12.08 -1.73 -8.54
C CYS A 103 -10.72 -1.52 -7.89
N TYR A 104 -10.11 -0.32 -7.93
CA TYR A 104 -8.75 -0.11 -7.45
C TYR A 104 -8.69 0.66 -6.12
N SER A 105 -8.20 -0.01 -5.08
CA SER A 105 -7.89 0.62 -3.78
C SER A 105 -6.43 1.09 -3.74
N VAL A 106 -6.22 2.40 -3.83
CA VAL A 106 -4.87 3.00 -3.88
C VAL A 106 -4.31 3.19 -2.48
N GLY A 107 -3.10 2.72 -2.21
CA GLY A 107 -2.33 3.01 -1.01
C GLY A 107 -1.13 3.90 -1.30
N PRO A 108 -0.40 4.35 -0.26
CA PRO A 108 0.90 4.98 -0.45
C PRO A 108 1.96 3.94 -0.86
N ASP A 109 2.97 4.39 -1.59
CA ASP A 109 4.26 3.73 -1.79
C ASP A 109 5.35 4.81 -1.75
N LEU A 110 6.56 4.50 -2.21
CA LEU A 110 7.72 5.35 -2.21
C LEU A 110 7.39 6.77 -2.70
N ASN A 111 7.79 7.73 -1.86
CA ASN A 111 7.61 9.17 -2.05
C ASN A 111 6.15 9.66 -2.07
N VAL A 112 5.18 8.86 -1.59
CA VAL A 112 3.77 9.24 -1.55
C VAL A 112 3.20 9.00 -0.16
N LYS A 113 2.47 9.97 0.39
CA LYS A 113 1.77 9.82 1.68
C LYS A 113 0.28 9.54 1.46
N LEU A 114 -0.34 8.76 2.35
CA LEU A 114 -1.77 8.46 2.24
C LEU A 114 -2.62 9.74 2.31
N LYS A 115 -2.32 10.64 3.25
CA LYS A 115 -3.02 11.92 3.37
C LYS A 115 -2.90 12.77 2.10
N GLU A 116 -1.74 12.76 1.44
CA GLU A 116 -1.55 13.47 0.17
C GLU A 116 -2.47 12.91 -0.93
N LEU A 117 -2.61 11.58 -1.01
CA LEU A 117 -3.52 10.93 -1.94
C LEU A 117 -4.99 11.28 -1.65
N ASP A 118 -5.43 11.17 -0.40
CA ASP A 118 -6.81 11.50 -0.01
C ASP A 118 -7.13 13.00 -0.23
N ASP A 119 -6.20 13.92 0.10
CA ASP A 119 -6.35 15.36 -0.14
C ASP A 119 -6.50 15.70 -1.64
N ILE A 120 -5.78 14.99 -2.52
CA ILE A 120 -5.89 15.17 -3.98
C ILE A 120 -7.19 14.55 -4.49
N ALA A 121 -7.54 13.35 -4.02
CA ALA A 121 -8.74 12.63 -4.41
C ALA A 121 -10.03 13.43 -4.09
N ALA A 122 -10.08 14.08 -2.93
CA ALA A 122 -11.18 14.94 -2.54
C ALA A 122 -11.43 16.08 -3.56
N LYS A 123 -10.37 16.61 -4.18
CA LYS A 123 -10.47 17.65 -5.23
C LYS A 123 -10.90 17.12 -6.60
N LEU A 124 -11.00 15.80 -6.75
CA LEU A 124 -11.39 15.09 -7.98
C LEU A 124 -12.75 14.39 -7.82
N ASP A 125 -13.53 14.78 -6.82
CA ASP A 125 -14.80 14.13 -6.46
C ASP A 125 -14.65 12.61 -6.26
N ILE A 126 -13.54 12.22 -5.62
CA ILE A 126 -13.27 10.86 -5.16
C ILE A 126 -13.31 10.91 -3.63
N PRO A 127 -14.32 10.31 -2.96
CA PRO A 127 -14.48 10.42 -1.52
C PRO A 127 -13.28 9.92 -0.70
N SER A 128 -12.59 8.90 -1.22
CA SER A 128 -11.31 8.42 -0.71
C SER A 128 -10.62 7.59 -1.79
N VAL A 129 -9.29 7.55 -1.79
CA VAL A 129 -8.54 6.64 -2.67
C VAL A 129 -8.73 5.15 -2.34
N LYS A 130 -9.42 4.86 -1.23
CA LYS A 130 -9.79 3.52 -0.78
C LYS A 130 -11.23 3.13 -1.14
N ILE A 131 -11.99 3.99 -1.81
CA ILE A 131 -13.44 3.85 -2.00
C ILE A 131 -13.87 2.55 -2.74
N ALA A 132 -13.02 1.98 -3.59
CA ALA A 132 -13.30 0.69 -4.23
C ALA A 132 -13.59 -0.44 -3.22
N ILE A 133 -13.06 -0.35 -2.00
CA ILE A 133 -13.35 -1.30 -0.92
C ILE A 133 -14.84 -1.28 -0.56
N ALA A 134 -15.46 -0.11 -0.50
CA ALA A 134 -16.89 0.02 -0.18
C ALA A 134 -17.74 -0.76 -1.18
N LYS A 135 -17.49 -0.54 -2.48
CA LYS A 135 -18.19 -1.24 -3.56
C LYS A 135 -17.95 -2.76 -3.51
N ALA A 136 -16.71 -3.18 -3.30
CA ALA A 136 -16.37 -4.60 -3.24
C ALA A 136 -17.04 -5.33 -2.05
N GLN A 137 -17.21 -4.63 -0.93
CA GLN A 137 -17.82 -5.15 0.30
C GLN A 137 -19.34 -4.91 0.39
N GLY A 138 -19.92 -4.12 -0.52
CA GLY A 138 -21.33 -3.75 -0.47
C GLY A 138 -21.67 -2.74 0.62
N PHE A 139 -20.70 -1.91 1.04
CA PHE A 139 -20.92 -0.88 2.05
C PHE A 139 -21.44 0.42 1.40
N ASP A 140 -22.34 1.09 2.11
CA ASP A 140 -22.64 2.49 1.82
C ASP A 140 -21.46 3.40 2.22
N LEU A 141 -21.50 4.64 1.74
CA LEU A 141 -20.41 5.59 1.99
C LEU A 141 -20.24 5.94 3.49
N PRO A 142 -21.30 6.25 4.26
CA PRO A 142 -21.17 6.50 5.69
C PRO A 142 -20.51 5.35 6.45
N HIS A 143 -20.95 4.11 6.22
CA HIS A 143 -20.41 2.94 6.88
C HIS A 143 -18.95 2.69 6.50
N PHE A 144 -18.60 2.83 5.21
CA PHE A 144 -17.21 2.74 4.77
C PHE A 144 -16.31 3.77 5.47
N LEU A 145 -16.74 5.05 5.53
CA LEU A 145 -15.96 6.11 6.14
C LEU A 145 -15.78 5.91 7.64
N GLU A 146 -16.80 5.43 8.35
CA GLU A 146 -16.70 5.06 9.76
C GLU A 146 -15.63 3.98 9.97
N ARG A 147 -15.66 2.90 9.18
CA ARG A 147 -14.65 1.84 9.24
C ARG A 147 -13.26 2.33 8.88
N TYR A 148 -13.14 3.21 7.90
CA TYR A 148 -11.85 3.74 7.47
C TYR A 148 -11.21 4.63 8.54
N ARG A 149 -12.01 5.44 9.26
CA ARG A 149 -11.55 6.26 10.40
C ARG A 149 -11.03 5.46 11.58
N MET A 150 -11.29 4.15 11.66
CA MET A 150 -10.66 3.28 12.67
C MET A 150 -9.12 3.36 12.62
N LEU A 151 -8.54 3.65 11.45
CA LEU A 151 -7.10 3.83 11.29
C LEU A 151 -6.55 5.06 12.04
N GLU A 152 -7.41 6.01 12.40
CA GLU A 152 -7.05 7.23 13.13
C GLU A 152 -7.12 7.04 14.65
N LYS A 153 -7.68 5.91 15.12
CA LYS A 153 -7.78 5.65 16.55
C LYS A 153 -6.37 5.61 17.18
N PRO A 154 -6.17 6.28 18.33
CA PRO A 154 -4.90 6.28 19.01
C PRO A 154 -4.62 4.90 19.63
N VAL A 155 -3.35 4.52 19.62
CA VAL A 155 -2.76 3.42 20.39
C VAL A 155 -1.50 4.03 21.00
N ASP A 156 -1.57 4.34 22.30
CA ASP A 156 -0.54 5.09 23.02
C ASP A 156 -0.17 6.41 22.33
N HIS A 157 1.05 6.53 21.80
CA HIS A 157 1.56 7.73 21.13
C HIS A 157 1.46 7.66 19.59
N VAL A 158 0.85 6.61 19.04
CA VAL A 158 0.69 6.37 17.61
C VAL A 158 -0.78 6.12 17.25
N THR A 159 -1.08 5.85 15.98
CA THR A 159 -2.43 5.44 15.53
C THR A 159 -2.43 4.02 15.01
N VAL A 160 -3.59 3.35 15.02
CA VAL A 160 -3.81 2.03 14.39
C VAL A 160 -3.25 2.00 12.97
N GLY A 161 -3.48 3.05 12.18
CA GLY A 161 -3.05 3.15 10.79
C GLY A 161 -1.54 3.20 10.61
N SER A 162 -0.81 3.82 11.55
CA SER A 162 0.65 3.84 11.56
C SER A 162 1.26 2.53 12.09
N LEU A 163 0.58 1.88 13.03
CA LEU A 163 1.09 0.68 13.70
C LEU A 163 0.90 -0.60 12.87
N ARG A 164 -0.21 -0.72 12.13
CA ARG A 164 -0.68 -1.97 11.50
C ARG A 164 0.37 -2.76 10.70
N SER A 165 1.24 -2.08 9.95
CA SER A 165 2.22 -2.75 9.11
C SER A 165 3.36 -3.33 9.96
N GLY A 166 3.83 -2.56 10.95
CA GLY A 166 4.86 -3.02 11.89
C GLY A 166 4.33 -4.10 12.82
N PHE A 167 3.07 -4.00 13.25
CA PHE A 167 2.38 -5.04 13.99
C PHE A 167 2.34 -6.36 13.22
N GLY A 168 2.03 -6.33 11.92
CA GLY A 168 2.05 -7.53 11.07
C GLY A 168 3.43 -8.17 10.98
N LEU A 169 4.50 -7.37 10.88
CA LEU A 169 5.88 -7.86 10.89
C LEU A 169 6.26 -8.46 12.25
N ALA A 170 5.86 -7.81 13.35
CA ALA A 170 6.08 -8.33 14.70
C ALA A 170 5.35 -9.67 14.88
N ALA A 171 4.08 -9.75 14.49
CA ALA A 171 3.29 -10.98 14.57
C ALA A 171 3.93 -12.15 13.80
N ALA A 172 4.40 -11.89 12.57
CA ALA A 172 5.13 -12.91 11.80
C ALA A 172 6.43 -13.34 12.50
N SER A 173 7.15 -12.40 13.12
CA SER A 173 8.39 -12.71 13.86
C SER A 173 8.10 -13.52 15.13
N LEU A 174 7.05 -13.18 15.87
CA LEU A 174 6.61 -13.93 17.06
C LEU A 174 6.14 -15.34 16.71
N ALA A 175 5.48 -15.53 15.57
CA ALA A 175 5.10 -16.86 15.08
C ALA A 175 6.33 -17.74 14.79
N VAL A 176 7.44 -17.14 14.34
CA VAL A 176 8.72 -17.87 14.19
C VAL A 176 9.29 -18.27 15.56
N LEU A 177 9.26 -17.37 16.55
CA LEU A 177 9.69 -17.70 17.91
C LEU A 177 8.86 -18.84 18.51
N ASP A 178 7.52 -18.78 18.34
CA ASP A 178 6.60 -19.83 18.79
C ASP A 178 6.91 -21.19 18.13
N PHE A 179 7.12 -21.20 16.81
CA PHE A 179 7.50 -22.42 16.08
C PHE A 179 8.78 -23.07 16.62
N PHE A 180 9.78 -22.25 16.96
CA PHE A 180 11.03 -22.73 17.57
C PHE A 180 10.95 -22.88 19.09
N GLN A 181 9.78 -22.64 19.69
CA GLN A 181 9.54 -22.70 21.14
C GLN A 181 10.46 -21.78 21.96
N ILE A 182 10.81 -20.62 21.39
CA ILE A 182 11.63 -19.59 22.04
C ILE A 182 10.69 -18.59 22.74
N PRO A 183 10.75 -18.45 24.08
CA PRO A 183 9.98 -17.43 24.78
C PRO A 183 10.35 -16.02 24.30
N ALA A 184 9.37 -15.16 24.05
CA ALA A 184 9.62 -13.81 23.56
C ALA A 184 10.55 -12.99 24.48
N GLN A 185 10.48 -13.20 25.80
CA GLN A 185 11.30 -12.53 26.81
C GLN A 185 12.78 -12.92 26.75
N GLU A 186 13.10 -14.07 26.15
CA GLU A 186 14.47 -14.55 25.96
C GLU A 186 15.03 -14.13 24.59
N ALA A 187 14.16 -13.71 23.66
CA ALA A 187 14.55 -13.32 22.32
C ALA A 187 15.17 -11.92 22.28
N THR A 188 16.10 -11.75 21.34
CA THR A 188 16.68 -10.45 20.99
C THR A 188 16.54 -10.18 19.50
N VAL A 189 16.41 -8.91 19.12
CA VAL A 189 16.26 -8.51 17.72
C VAL A 189 17.11 -7.28 17.40
N ALA A 190 17.69 -7.27 16.20
CA ALA A 190 18.27 -6.08 15.58
C ALA A 190 17.41 -5.67 14.39
N ILE A 191 17.15 -4.36 14.24
CA ILE A 191 16.26 -3.83 13.21
C ILE A 191 17.05 -2.89 12.30
N GLN A 192 17.11 -3.22 11.01
CA GLN A 192 17.65 -2.33 9.98
C GLN A 192 16.52 -1.48 9.38
N GLY A 193 16.66 -0.16 9.48
CA GLY A 193 15.71 0.86 9.08
C GLY A 193 14.74 1.23 10.21
N PHE A 194 14.74 2.50 10.63
CA PHE A 194 13.84 3.02 11.68
C PHE A 194 12.79 4.01 11.15
N GLY A 195 12.36 3.80 9.91
CA GLY A 195 11.19 4.49 9.34
C GLY A 195 9.87 3.91 9.88
N GLY A 196 8.74 4.33 9.30
CA GLY A 196 7.40 3.99 9.82
C GLY A 196 7.11 2.49 9.98
N LEU A 197 7.70 1.60 9.16
CA LEU A 197 7.57 0.15 9.35
C LEU A 197 8.44 -0.35 10.51
N GLY A 198 9.72 0.03 10.52
CA GLY A 198 10.69 -0.45 11.49
C GLY A 198 10.40 0.03 12.90
N SER A 199 10.03 1.29 13.07
CA SER A 199 9.64 1.82 14.38
C SER A 199 8.36 1.17 14.92
N ALA A 200 7.36 0.95 14.07
CA ALA A 200 6.13 0.25 14.44
C ALA A 200 6.40 -1.23 14.79
N ALA A 201 7.29 -1.90 14.07
CA ALA A 201 7.68 -3.29 14.37
C ALA A 201 8.48 -3.38 15.67
N ALA A 202 9.43 -2.46 15.89
CA ALA A 202 10.19 -2.35 17.13
C ALA A 202 9.26 -2.17 18.34
N TYR A 203 8.28 -1.26 18.21
CA TYR A 203 7.27 -1.03 19.23
C TYR A 203 6.47 -2.30 19.54
N SER A 204 5.90 -2.95 18.52
CA SER A 204 5.09 -4.15 18.72
C SER A 204 5.89 -5.35 19.28
N LEU A 205 7.15 -5.50 18.88
CA LEU A 205 8.03 -6.54 19.43
C LEU A 205 8.39 -6.27 20.89
N TYR A 206 8.70 -5.02 21.23
CA TYR A 206 8.96 -4.60 22.60
C TYR A 206 7.75 -4.85 23.51
N GLU A 207 6.55 -4.46 23.08
CA GLU A 207 5.30 -4.70 23.82
C GLU A 207 5.01 -6.20 24.02
N SER A 208 5.56 -7.06 23.15
CA SER A 208 5.45 -8.51 23.26
C SER A 208 6.56 -9.15 24.11
N GLY A 209 7.46 -8.34 24.70
CA GLY A 209 8.55 -8.77 25.57
C GLY A 209 9.88 -9.04 24.89
N VAL A 210 9.99 -8.85 23.56
CA VAL A 210 11.24 -9.05 22.83
C VAL A 210 12.19 -7.89 23.07
N ARG A 211 13.45 -8.17 23.41
CA ARG A 211 14.46 -7.12 23.63
C ARG A 211 15.08 -6.65 22.32
N VAL A 212 14.85 -5.39 21.95
CA VAL A 212 15.52 -4.75 20.82
C VAL A 212 16.94 -4.36 21.24
N VAL A 213 17.96 -4.96 20.61
CA VAL A 213 19.38 -4.78 20.97
C VAL A 213 20.19 -3.97 19.95
N GLY A 214 19.61 -3.66 18.78
CA GLY A 214 20.28 -2.87 17.76
C GLY A 214 19.30 -2.23 16.77
N ILE A 215 19.63 -1.02 16.34
CA ILE A 215 18.93 -0.27 15.29
C ILE A 215 20.00 0.30 14.36
N ALA A 216 19.83 0.15 13.05
CA ALA A 216 20.75 0.64 12.02
C ALA A 216 20.01 1.30 10.87
#